data_AF-A0A380FB79-F1
#
_entry.id   AF-A0A380FB79-F1
#
_cell.length_a   1.000
_cell.length_b   1.000
_cell.length_c   1.000
_cell.angle_alpha   90.00
_cell.angle_beta   90.00
_cell.angle_gamma   90.00
#
_symmetry.space_group_name_H-M   'P 1'
#
loop_
_entity.id
_entity.type
_entity.pdbx_description
1 polymer ?
#
loop_
_entity_poly.entity_id
_entity_poly.type
_entity_poly.pdbx_seq_one_letter_code
_entity_poly.pdbx_strand_id
1 'polypeptide(L)'
;MIDRYGLDATRYYLMRELPFGSDGVFTPEGFVERTNYDLANDLGNLVNRTISMINKYFDGELPAYQGAKHELDEEMEQMALDTVKTFHDNMDDLQFSVALSTVWKLISRTNKYIDETTPWVLAKDESQKDMLGNVMAHLVENIRIAAVLLRPFLTHAPKQIFEQLNINSPELHELSSVEQYGALQQPIVVIDKPQPIFPRLESDVEIDYIKQSMQPPKSEETEEVEAAPSKAQIDIKDFDKVEIKAATIIDAENVKKSDKLLKNSSGFRYRTTSNCVWNCTILPTRRHYR
;
A
#
# COMPACT_ATOMS: atom_id res chain seq x y z
N MET A 1 2.35 -5.39 -9.81
CA MET A 1 1.51 -4.58 -8.91
C MET A 1 2.05 -3.18 -8.74
N ILE A 2 3.21 -2.99 -8.10
CA ILE A 2 3.78 -1.64 -7.85
C ILE A 2 4.00 -0.86 -9.15
N ASP A 3 4.57 -1.49 -10.18
CA ASP A 3 4.85 -0.81 -11.46
C ASP A 3 3.60 -0.29 -12.17
N ARG A 4 2.44 -0.92 -11.95
CA ARG A 4 1.17 -0.56 -12.62
C ARG A 4 0.27 0.32 -11.76
N TYR A 5 0.20 0.06 -10.46
CA TYR A 5 -0.76 0.70 -9.55
C TYR A 5 -0.10 1.65 -8.53
N GLY A 6 1.22 1.73 -8.54
CA GLY A 6 1.98 2.54 -7.59
C GLY A 6 2.17 1.88 -6.23
N LEU A 7 3.15 2.42 -5.50
CA LEU A 7 3.53 1.91 -4.19
C LEU A 7 2.45 2.16 -3.13
N ASP A 8 1.85 3.35 -3.14
CA ASP A 8 0.92 3.77 -2.09
C ASP A 8 -0.40 2.99 -2.13
N ALA A 9 -0.99 2.73 -3.30
CA ALA A 9 -2.18 1.90 -3.41
C ALA A 9 -1.92 0.45 -2.94
N THR A 10 -0.75 -0.09 -3.30
CA THR A 10 -0.33 -1.43 -2.84
C THR A 10 -0.15 -1.46 -1.32
N ARG A 11 0.57 -0.49 -0.74
CA ARG A 11 0.80 -0.41 0.71
C ARG A 11 -0.51 -0.23 1.47
N TYR A 12 -1.39 0.63 0.99
CA TYR A 12 -2.71 0.85 1.57
C TYR A 12 -3.49 -0.45 1.65
N TYR A 13 -3.68 -1.14 0.52
CA TYR A 13 -4.46 -2.38 0.49
C TYR A 13 -3.92 -3.43 1.44
N LEU A 14 -2.60 -3.67 1.43
CA LEU A 14 -1.98 -4.68 2.28
C LEU A 14 -2.17 -4.36 3.77
N MET A 15 -1.99 -3.12 4.18
CA MET A 15 -2.16 -2.71 5.58
C MET A 15 -3.63 -2.60 6.00
N ARG A 16 -4.53 -2.41 5.03
CA ARG A 16 -5.97 -2.24 5.23
C ARG A 16 -6.69 -3.59 5.38
N GLU A 17 -6.42 -4.52 4.48
CA GLU A 17 -7.18 -5.77 4.35
C GLU A 17 -6.50 -6.97 4.98
N LEU A 18 -5.18 -6.95 5.18
CA LEU A 18 -4.46 -8.07 5.78
C LEU A 18 -4.29 -7.80 7.29
N PRO A 19 -5.05 -8.49 8.17
CA PRO A 19 -4.91 -8.31 9.60
C PRO A 19 -3.49 -8.68 10.03
N PHE A 20 -2.87 -7.83 10.82
CA PHE A 20 -1.54 -8.10 11.34
C PHE A 20 -1.59 -9.31 12.29
N GLY A 21 -0.77 -10.33 12.01
CA GLY A 21 -0.68 -11.54 12.83
C GLY A 21 -1.63 -12.68 12.46
N SER A 22 -2.39 -12.58 11.36
CA SER A 22 -3.20 -13.68 10.81
C SER A 22 -3.06 -13.74 9.29
N ASP A 23 -3.39 -14.90 8.70
CA ASP A 23 -3.35 -15.05 7.24
C ASP A 23 -4.46 -14.20 6.60
N GLY A 24 -4.06 -13.24 5.76
CA GLY A 24 -4.98 -12.45 4.96
C GLY A 24 -5.05 -12.95 3.52
N VAL A 25 -6.21 -12.81 2.87
CA VAL A 25 -6.42 -13.21 1.48
C VAL A 25 -6.41 -11.98 0.59
N PHE A 26 -5.45 -11.91 -0.33
CA PHE A 26 -5.46 -10.91 -1.39
C PHE A 26 -6.53 -11.27 -2.43
N THR A 27 -7.40 -10.32 -2.77
CA THR A 27 -8.36 -10.43 -3.87
C THR A 27 -8.16 -9.30 -4.88
N PRO A 28 -8.10 -9.61 -6.19
CA PRO A 28 -8.09 -8.61 -7.26
C PRO A 28 -9.22 -7.58 -7.13
N GLU A 29 -10.43 -8.07 -6.84
CA GLU A 29 -11.63 -7.27 -6.65
C GLU A 29 -11.45 -6.29 -5.48
N GLY A 30 -11.04 -6.79 -4.31
CA GLY A 30 -10.83 -5.95 -3.14
C GLY A 30 -9.76 -4.90 -3.37
N PHE A 31 -8.68 -5.23 -4.09
CA PHE A 31 -7.63 -4.27 -4.42
C PHE A 31 -8.15 -3.10 -5.25
N VAL A 32 -8.89 -3.42 -6.30
CA VAL A 32 -9.48 -2.41 -7.20
C VAL A 32 -10.55 -1.60 -6.48
N GLU A 33 -11.41 -2.23 -5.67
CA GLU A 33 -12.42 -1.56 -4.87
C GLU A 33 -11.81 -0.57 -3.88
N ARG A 34 -10.81 -0.98 -3.11
CA ARG A 34 -10.11 -0.10 -2.16
C ARG A 34 -9.39 1.04 -2.84
N THR A 35 -8.80 0.81 -4.00
CA THR A 35 -8.16 1.88 -4.77
C THR A 35 -9.19 2.89 -5.29
N ASN A 36 -10.33 2.41 -5.79
CA ASN A 36 -11.35 3.27 -6.37
C ASN A 36 -12.20 4.00 -5.33
N TYR A 37 -12.70 3.29 -4.32
CA TYR A 37 -13.60 3.87 -3.32
C TYR A 37 -12.83 4.65 -2.28
N ASP A 38 -11.96 3.97 -1.52
CA ASP A 38 -11.24 4.61 -0.44
C ASP A 38 -10.29 5.69 -1.00
N LEU A 39 -9.32 5.32 -1.84
CA LEU A 39 -8.25 6.24 -2.24
C LEU A 39 -8.70 7.31 -3.24
N ALA A 40 -9.35 6.92 -4.34
CA ALA A 40 -9.74 7.86 -5.39
C ALA A 40 -11.01 8.65 -5.02
N ASN A 41 -12.09 7.99 -4.61
CA ASN A 41 -13.39 8.64 -4.39
C ASN A 41 -13.52 9.34 -3.03
N ASP A 42 -12.93 8.82 -1.95
CA ASP A 42 -13.03 9.48 -0.64
C ASP A 42 -11.91 10.50 -0.45
N LEU A 43 -10.65 10.05 -0.37
CA LEU A 43 -9.52 10.94 -0.08
C LEU A 43 -9.18 11.85 -1.26
N GLY A 44 -8.96 11.27 -2.45
CA GLY A 44 -8.56 12.03 -3.64
C GLY A 44 -9.59 13.08 -4.04
N ASN A 45 -10.86 12.71 -4.06
CA ASN A 45 -11.96 13.64 -4.35
C ASN A 45 -12.11 14.74 -3.28
N LEU A 46 -11.95 14.41 -2.00
CA LEU A 46 -12.03 15.39 -0.90
C LEU A 46 -10.99 16.50 -1.08
N VAL A 47 -9.74 16.13 -1.36
CA VAL A 47 -8.64 17.07 -1.61
C VAL A 47 -8.95 17.93 -2.83
N ASN A 48 -9.31 17.30 -3.96
CA ASN A 48 -9.58 17.99 -5.22
C ASN A 48 -10.76 18.98 -5.10
N ARG A 49 -11.88 18.56 -4.48
CA ARG A 49 -13.07 19.40 -4.29
C ARG A 49 -12.76 20.57 -3.38
N THR A 50 -12.03 20.34 -2.29
CA THR A 50 -11.66 21.41 -1.35
C THR A 50 -10.80 22.47 -2.03
N ILE A 51 -9.73 22.08 -2.72
CA ILE A 51 -8.88 23.01 -3.47
C ILE A 51 -9.68 23.77 -4.54
N SER A 52 -10.52 23.06 -5.29
CA SER A 52 -11.36 23.68 -6.32
C SER A 52 -12.32 24.73 -5.75
N MET A 53 -12.87 24.50 -4.56
CA MET A 53 -13.72 25.48 -3.87
C MET A 53 -12.91 26.68 -3.36
N ILE A 54 -11.69 26.47 -2.86
CA ILE A 54 -10.80 27.56 -2.44
C ILE A 54 -10.45 28.44 -3.65
N ASN A 55 -10.05 27.83 -4.77
CA ASN A 55 -9.76 28.56 -6.02
C ASN A 55 -10.98 29.34 -6.52
N LYS A 56 -12.18 28.79 -6.37
CA LYS A 56 -13.41 29.41 -6.87
C LYS A 56 -13.92 30.55 -5.98
N TYR A 57 -13.81 30.41 -4.67
CA TYR A 57 -14.48 31.32 -3.72
C TYR A 57 -13.52 32.32 -3.06
N PHE A 58 -12.22 32.03 -3.09
CA PHE A 58 -11.19 32.85 -2.45
C PHE A 58 -9.99 33.12 -3.39
N ASP A 59 -10.14 32.90 -4.70
CA ASP A 59 -9.08 33.11 -5.69
C ASP A 59 -7.77 32.37 -5.33
N GLY A 60 -7.90 31.23 -4.64
CA GLY A 60 -6.78 30.39 -4.20
C GLY A 60 -6.23 30.75 -2.81
N GLU A 61 -6.59 31.90 -2.25
CA GLU A 61 -6.08 32.39 -0.96
C GLU A 61 -7.04 32.08 0.20
N LEU A 62 -6.76 31.02 0.95
CA LEU A 62 -7.55 30.65 2.11
C LEU A 62 -7.11 31.46 3.35
N PRO A 63 -8.03 32.13 4.08
CA PRO A 63 -7.69 32.78 5.34
C PRO A 63 -7.23 31.78 6.40
N ALA A 64 -6.45 32.27 7.38
CA ALA A 64 -6.03 31.48 8.52
C ALA A 64 -7.23 30.89 9.28
N TYR A 65 -7.01 29.74 9.93
CA TYR A 65 -7.98 29.18 10.85
C TYR A 65 -8.23 30.15 12.03
N GLN A 66 -9.48 30.28 12.45
CA GLN A 66 -9.94 31.28 13.44
C GLN A 66 -10.69 30.66 14.64
N GLY A 67 -10.65 29.34 14.82
CA GLY A 67 -11.50 28.66 15.80
C GLY A 67 -12.85 28.23 15.22
N ALA A 68 -13.54 27.35 15.93
CA ALA A 68 -14.94 27.01 15.69
C ALA A 68 -15.86 28.24 15.75
N LYS A 69 -16.79 28.35 14.79
CA LYS A 69 -17.82 29.42 14.77
C LYS A 69 -19.24 28.89 14.99
N HIS A 70 -19.45 27.57 14.89
CA HIS A 70 -20.72 26.91 15.24
C HIS A 70 -20.52 25.46 15.69
N GLU A 71 -21.59 24.82 16.20
CA GLU A 71 -21.59 23.46 16.76
C GLU A 71 -20.97 22.39 15.85
N LEU A 72 -21.21 22.42 14.53
CA LEU A 72 -20.62 21.44 13.61
C LEU A 72 -19.09 21.56 13.51
N ASP A 73 -18.52 22.73 13.79
CA ASP A 73 -17.07 22.93 13.81
C ASP A 73 -16.49 22.29 15.06
N GLU A 74 -17.07 22.57 16.22
CA GLU A 74 -16.66 21.98 17.50
C GLU A 74 -16.71 20.46 17.47
N GLU A 75 -17.77 19.88 16.88
CA GLU A 75 -17.86 18.43 16.64
C GLU A 75 -16.73 17.91 15.74
N MET A 76 -16.41 18.65 14.67
CA MET A 76 -15.38 18.26 13.71
C MET A 76 -13.98 18.35 14.33
N GLU A 77 -13.70 19.41 15.10
CA GLU A 77 -12.46 19.59 15.86
C GLU A 77 -12.26 18.46 16.87
N GLN A 78 -13.30 18.16 17.67
CA GLN A 78 -13.24 17.08 18.66
C GLN A 78 -13.04 15.72 17.99
N MET A 79 -13.76 15.44 16.89
CA MET A 79 -13.60 14.18 16.17
C MET A 79 -12.19 14.01 15.58
N ALA A 80 -11.55 15.10 15.13
CA ALA A 80 -10.18 15.05 14.65
C ALA A 80 -9.20 14.71 15.78
N LEU A 81 -9.34 15.33 16.96
CA LEU A 81 -8.51 15.04 18.14
C LEU A 81 -8.70 13.60 18.63
N ASP A 82 -9.96 13.12 18.68
CA ASP A 82 -10.28 11.73 19.05
C ASP A 82 -9.71 10.74 18.04
N THR A 83 -9.69 11.09 16.75
CA THR A 83 -9.08 10.30 15.69
C THR A 83 -7.58 10.17 15.92
N VAL A 84 -6.88 11.26 16.22
CA VAL A 84 -5.43 11.24 16.49
C VAL A 84 -5.14 10.35 17.69
N LYS A 85 -5.86 10.53 18.81
CA LYS A 85 -5.68 9.68 19.99
C LYS A 85 -5.92 8.20 19.69
N THR A 86 -7.07 7.88 19.10
CA THR A 86 -7.43 6.49 18.77
C THR A 86 -6.46 5.87 17.77
N PHE A 87 -5.93 6.68 16.84
CA PHE A 87 -4.90 6.24 15.90
C PHE A 87 -3.62 5.84 16.64
N HIS A 88 -3.15 6.67 17.58
CA HIS A 88 -1.96 6.37 18.39
C HIS A 88 -2.15 5.07 19.19
N ASP A 89 -3.28 4.92 19.89
CA ASP A 89 -3.59 3.71 20.66
C ASP A 89 -3.53 2.44 19.76
N ASN A 90 -4.12 2.49 18.57
CA ASN A 90 -4.09 1.37 17.63
C ASN A 90 -2.70 1.10 17.04
N MET A 91 -1.89 2.15 16.82
CA MET A 91 -0.53 2.00 16.32
C MET A 91 0.39 1.34 17.36
N ASP A 92 0.23 1.69 18.63
CA ASP A 92 0.98 1.09 19.75
C ASP A 92 0.64 -0.40 19.92
N ASP A 93 -0.62 -0.78 19.68
CA ASP A 93 -1.10 -2.17 19.68
C ASP A 93 -0.86 -2.92 18.37
N LEU A 94 -0.12 -2.33 17.42
CA LEU A 94 0.18 -2.87 16.08
C LEU A 94 -1.08 -3.22 15.25
N GLN A 95 -2.20 -2.56 15.53
CA GLN A 95 -3.50 -2.71 14.85
C GLN A 95 -3.59 -1.81 13.61
N PHE A 96 -2.69 -1.98 12.64
CA PHE A 96 -2.56 -1.11 11.46
C PHE A 96 -3.86 -0.92 10.66
N SER A 97 -4.60 -2.00 10.41
CA SER A 97 -5.89 -1.94 9.70
C SER A 97 -6.94 -1.12 10.47
N VAL A 98 -6.94 -1.21 11.80
CA VAL A 98 -7.83 -0.44 12.66
C VAL A 98 -7.39 1.03 12.71
N ALA A 99 -6.10 1.30 12.81
CA ALA A 99 -5.55 2.66 12.72
C ALA A 99 -5.96 3.34 11.39
N LEU A 100 -5.80 2.65 10.25
CA LEU A 100 -6.28 3.14 8.95
C LEU A 100 -7.80 3.33 8.92
N SER A 101 -8.57 2.46 9.59
CA SER A 101 -10.04 2.62 9.69
C SER A 101 -10.41 3.93 10.38
N THR A 102 -9.68 4.27 11.44
CA THR A 102 -9.88 5.48 12.22
C THR A 102 -9.62 6.71 11.37
N VAL A 103 -8.53 6.73 10.58
CA VAL A 103 -8.27 7.82 9.63
C VAL A 103 -9.36 7.91 8.56
N TRP A 104 -9.86 6.79 8.04
CA TRP A 104 -10.94 6.81 7.05
C TRP A 104 -12.26 7.34 7.61
N LYS A 105 -12.57 7.08 8.88
CA LYS A 105 -13.73 7.70 9.56
C LYS A 105 -13.63 9.22 9.58
N LEU A 106 -12.43 9.78 9.82
CA LEU A 106 -12.19 11.22 9.74
C LEU A 106 -12.46 11.73 8.32
N ILE A 107 -11.87 11.09 7.30
CA ILE A 107 -12.07 11.46 5.88
C ILE A 107 -13.55 11.43 5.49
N SER A 108 -14.28 10.38 5.89
CA SER A 108 -15.73 10.28 5.62
C SER A 108 -16.53 11.36 6.35
N ARG A 109 -16.19 11.67 7.61
CA ARG A 109 -16.83 12.78 8.36
C ARG A 109 -16.56 14.13 7.71
N THR A 110 -15.34 14.38 7.23
CA THR A 110 -14.97 15.62 6.53
C THR A 110 -15.71 15.75 5.21
N ASN A 111 -15.90 14.66 4.45
CA ASN A 111 -16.77 14.68 3.27
C ASN A 111 -18.21 15.05 3.64
N LYS A 112 -18.76 14.45 4.71
CA LYS A 112 -20.11 14.78 5.20
C LYS A 112 -20.23 16.24 5.66
N TYR A 113 -19.19 16.78 6.28
CA TYR A 113 -19.13 18.18 6.72
C TYR A 113 -19.29 19.15 5.54
N ILE A 114 -18.76 18.84 4.35
CA ILE A 114 -19.02 19.64 3.14
C ILE A 114 -20.51 19.67 2.81
N ASP A 115 -21.18 18.52 2.88
CA ASP A 115 -22.59 18.42 2.52
C ASP A 115 -23.50 19.08 3.57
N GLU A 116 -23.11 19.07 4.85
CA GLU A 116 -23.83 19.73 5.95
C GLU A 116 -23.67 21.25 5.95
N THR A 117 -22.46 21.74 5.68
CA THR A 117 -22.16 23.19 5.65
C THR A 117 -22.58 23.85 4.34
N THR A 118 -22.74 23.07 3.26
CA THR A 118 -23.18 23.55 1.95
C THR A 118 -22.43 24.81 1.48
N PRO A 119 -21.09 24.77 1.32
CA PRO A 119 -20.28 25.96 1.02
C PRO A 119 -20.71 26.69 -0.27
N TRP A 120 -21.31 25.98 -1.23
CA TRP A 120 -21.90 26.57 -2.44
C TRP A 120 -23.15 27.44 -2.19
N VAL A 121 -23.81 27.29 -1.04
CA VAL A 121 -24.89 28.16 -0.58
C VAL A 121 -24.29 29.38 0.11
N LEU A 122 -23.35 29.17 1.05
CA LEU A 122 -22.66 30.25 1.75
C LEU A 122 -21.97 31.21 0.76
N ALA A 123 -21.35 30.68 -0.29
CA ALA A 123 -20.68 31.46 -1.33
C ALA A 123 -21.60 32.37 -2.16
N LYS A 124 -22.93 32.27 -2.03
CA LYS A 124 -23.89 33.14 -2.72
C LYS A 124 -24.20 34.42 -1.94
N ASP A 125 -23.81 34.49 -0.67
CA ASP A 125 -24.07 35.63 0.21
C ASP A 125 -22.74 36.19 0.73
N GLU A 126 -22.39 37.40 0.30
CA GLU A 126 -21.16 38.10 0.72
C GLU A 126 -21.07 38.30 2.23
N SER A 127 -22.21 38.40 2.94
CA SER A 127 -22.21 38.52 4.40
C SER A 127 -21.76 37.24 5.11
N GLN A 128 -21.81 36.09 4.41
CA GLN A 128 -21.38 34.78 4.91
C GLN A 128 -19.93 34.45 4.55
N LYS A 129 -19.18 35.37 3.93
CA LYS A 129 -17.81 35.12 3.48
C LYS A 129 -16.88 34.66 4.60
N ASP A 130 -17.01 35.24 5.79
CA ASP A 130 -16.24 34.87 6.97
C ASP A 130 -16.58 33.47 7.51
N MET A 131 -17.84 33.04 7.34
CA MET A 131 -18.30 31.71 7.70
C MET A 131 -17.80 30.69 6.67
N LEU A 132 -17.94 31.00 5.38
CA LEU A 132 -17.40 30.18 4.31
C LEU A 132 -15.89 29.96 4.47
N GLY A 133 -15.13 31.02 4.78
CA GLY A 133 -13.69 30.92 5.01
C GLY A 133 -13.35 30.01 6.18
N ASN A 134 -14.15 30.06 7.24
CA ASN A 134 -14.01 29.18 8.40
C ASN A 134 -14.29 27.71 8.06
N VAL A 135 -15.38 27.42 7.33
CA VAL A 135 -15.69 26.07 6.82
C VAL A 135 -14.52 25.53 5.98
N MET A 136 -14.00 26.35 5.06
CA MET A 136 -12.89 25.94 4.20
C MET A 136 -11.59 25.72 5.00
N ALA A 137 -11.33 26.49 6.05
CA ALA A 137 -10.19 26.29 6.95
C ALA A 137 -10.28 24.95 7.71
N HIS A 138 -11.46 24.57 8.21
CA HIS A 138 -11.67 23.26 8.83
C HIS A 138 -11.47 22.11 7.84
N LEU A 139 -11.93 22.25 6.59
CA LEU A 139 -11.70 21.22 5.57
C LEU A 139 -10.21 20.99 5.34
N VAL A 140 -9.43 22.06 5.17
CA VAL A 140 -7.99 21.96 4.96
C VAL A 140 -7.28 21.40 6.19
N GLU A 141 -7.63 21.84 7.40
CA GLU A 141 -6.99 21.34 8.61
C GLU A 141 -7.26 19.84 8.81
N ASN A 142 -8.49 19.36 8.56
CA ASN A 142 -8.79 17.93 8.63
C ASN A 142 -8.08 17.12 7.53
N ILE A 143 -7.95 17.65 6.32
CA ILE A 143 -7.16 17.02 5.25
C ILE A 143 -5.67 16.95 5.64
N ARG A 144 -5.13 18.01 6.25
CA ARG A 144 -3.74 18.04 6.75
C ARG A 144 -3.55 16.98 7.83
N ILE A 145 -4.45 16.91 8.82
CA ILE A 145 -4.41 15.89 9.88
C ILE A 145 -4.44 14.49 9.28
N ALA A 146 -5.38 14.21 8.36
CA ALA A 146 -5.43 12.92 7.68
C ALA A 146 -4.13 12.60 6.93
N ALA A 147 -3.56 13.57 6.20
CA ALA A 147 -2.29 13.40 5.50
C ALA A 147 -1.13 13.06 6.46
N VAL A 148 -1.03 13.74 7.61
CA VAL A 148 -0.02 13.45 8.65
C VAL A 148 -0.18 12.02 9.16
N LEU A 149 -1.39 11.60 9.53
CA LEU A 149 -1.68 10.26 10.03
C LEU A 149 -1.45 9.15 8.97
N LEU A 150 -1.51 9.49 7.69
CA LEU A 150 -1.25 8.55 6.59
C LEU A 150 0.23 8.37 6.25
N ARG A 151 1.13 9.27 6.70
CA ARG A 151 2.59 9.19 6.42
C ARG A 151 3.23 7.83 6.74
N PRO A 152 2.87 7.12 7.82
CA PRO A 152 3.44 5.79 8.10
C PRO A 152 3.05 4.74 7.04
N PHE A 153 1.90 4.91 6.39
CA PHE A 153 1.34 3.95 5.44
C PHE A 153 1.62 4.34 3.99
N LEU A 154 1.60 5.62 3.66
CA LEU A 154 1.69 6.15 2.31
C LEU A 154 2.92 7.05 2.18
N THR A 155 3.70 6.85 1.13
CA THR A 155 5.02 7.48 0.96
C THR A 155 5.02 8.68 0.03
N HIS A 156 4.03 8.77 -0.87
CA HIS A 156 3.91 9.82 -1.89
C HIS A 156 2.67 10.68 -1.67
N ALA A 157 1.51 10.06 -1.41
CA ALA A 157 0.23 10.76 -1.34
C ALA A 157 0.19 11.87 -0.27
N PRO A 158 0.67 11.69 0.98
CA PRO A 158 0.72 12.78 1.95
C PRO A 158 1.54 13.98 1.46
N LYS A 159 2.67 13.73 0.79
CA LYS A 159 3.51 14.81 0.22
C LYS A 159 2.76 15.55 -0.88
N GLN A 160 2.12 14.83 -1.78
CA GLN A 160 1.30 15.43 -2.83
C GLN A 160 0.14 16.24 -2.24
N ILE A 161 -0.50 15.79 -1.16
CA ILE A 161 -1.53 16.58 -0.46
C ILE A 161 -0.95 17.89 0.07
N PHE A 162 0.18 17.84 0.76
CA PHE A 162 0.83 19.04 1.30
C PHE A 162 1.28 20.00 0.19
N GLU A 163 1.85 19.49 -0.90
CA GLU A 163 2.24 20.27 -2.08
C GLU A 163 1.03 20.95 -2.73
N GLN A 164 -0.07 20.23 -2.92
CA GLN A 164 -1.28 20.80 -3.53
C GLN A 164 -1.96 21.87 -2.63
N LEU A 165 -1.82 21.74 -1.31
CA LEU A 165 -2.27 22.74 -0.34
C LEU A 165 -1.22 23.85 -0.07
N ASN A 166 -0.02 23.74 -0.66
CA ASN A 166 1.16 24.56 -0.37
C ASN A 166 1.52 24.65 1.13
N ILE A 167 1.26 23.59 1.90
CA ILE A 167 1.67 23.47 3.29
C ILE A 167 3.10 22.91 3.28
N ASN A 168 4.10 23.77 3.06
CA ASN A 168 5.49 23.34 2.86
C ASN A 168 6.35 23.35 4.14
N SER A 169 5.81 23.86 5.24
CA SER A 169 6.42 23.86 6.57
C SER A 169 6.57 22.42 7.10
N PRO A 170 7.80 21.88 7.26
CA PRO A 170 8.01 20.51 7.72
C PRO A 170 7.40 20.23 9.09
N GLU A 171 7.38 21.23 9.98
CA GLU A 171 6.78 21.15 11.31
C GLU A 171 5.28 20.80 11.26
N LEU A 172 4.56 21.22 10.21
CA LEU A 172 3.14 20.95 10.03
C LEU A 172 2.87 19.53 9.47
N HIS A 173 3.93 18.79 9.13
CA HIS A 173 3.82 17.41 8.65
C HIS A 173 4.00 16.40 9.78
N GLU A 174 4.51 16.83 10.94
CA GLU A 174 4.89 15.95 12.04
C GLU A 174 3.70 15.59 12.93
N LEU A 175 3.74 14.41 13.58
CA LEU A 175 2.67 13.93 14.46
C LEU A 175 2.39 14.90 15.63
N SER A 176 3.43 15.55 16.16
CA SER A 176 3.27 16.57 17.20
C SER A 176 2.40 17.75 16.76
N SER A 177 2.29 18.02 15.45
CA SER A 177 1.46 19.10 14.91
C SER A 177 -0.03 18.80 14.87
N VAL A 178 -0.44 17.57 15.17
CA VAL A 178 -1.85 17.14 15.17
C VAL A 178 -2.36 16.79 16.57
N GLU A 179 -1.51 16.94 17.61
CA GLU A 179 -1.92 16.80 19.02
C GLU A 179 -2.86 17.94 19.47
N GLN A 180 -2.84 19.06 18.75
CA GLN A 180 -3.76 20.18 18.92
C GLN A 180 -4.41 20.49 17.57
N TYR A 181 -5.64 20.98 17.62
CA TYR A 181 -6.35 21.42 16.43
C TYR A 181 -5.94 22.85 16.05
N GLY A 182 -5.95 23.17 14.76
CA GLY A 182 -5.80 24.54 14.28
C GLY A 182 -4.35 24.98 14.11
N ALA A 183 -3.47 24.10 13.62
CA ALA A 183 -2.07 24.43 13.39
C ALA A 183 -1.86 25.45 12.23
N LEU A 184 -2.86 25.59 11.34
CA LEU A 184 -2.85 26.53 10.22
C LEU A 184 -3.20 27.97 10.66
N GLN A 185 -2.29 28.58 11.42
CA GLN A 185 -2.45 29.94 11.96
C GLN A 185 -2.15 31.06 10.96
N GLN A 186 -1.67 30.71 9.76
CA GLN A 186 -1.38 31.65 8.67
C GLN A 186 -2.28 31.37 7.48
N PRO A 187 -2.63 32.38 6.67
CA PRO A 187 -3.27 32.16 5.38
C PRO A 187 -2.41 31.26 4.50
N ILE A 188 -3.06 30.44 3.66
CA ILE A 188 -2.38 29.59 2.69
C ILE A 188 -2.90 29.90 1.30
N VAL A 189 -2.06 29.69 0.29
CA VAL A 189 -2.44 29.82 -1.12
C VAL A 189 -2.37 28.43 -1.73
N VAL A 190 -3.49 27.84 -2.16
CA VAL A 190 -3.48 26.50 -2.76
C VAL A 190 -3.02 26.53 -4.23
N ILE A 191 -2.77 25.37 -4.83
CA ILE A 191 -2.43 25.33 -6.27
C ILE A 191 -3.65 25.63 -7.16
N ASP A 192 -3.43 26.26 -8.30
CA ASP A 192 -4.51 26.63 -9.24
C ASP A 192 -5.34 25.45 -9.77
N LYS A 193 -4.66 24.31 -10.02
CA LYS A 193 -5.27 23.15 -10.67
C LYS A 193 -4.97 21.87 -9.89
N PRO A 194 -5.87 21.41 -9.01
CA PRO A 194 -5.66 20.18 -8.27
C PRO A 194 -5.51 19.00 -9.23
N GLN A 195 -4.58 18.10 -8.91
CA GLN A 195 -4.29 16.89 -9.67
C GLN A 195 -4.78 15.66 -8.90
N PRO A 196 -5.48 14.72 -9.55
CA PRO A 196 -5.86 13.45 -8.93
C PRO A 196 -4.65 12.70 -8.40
N ILE A 197 -4.61 12.49 -7.08
CA ILE A 197 -3.55 11.73 -6.38
C ILE A 197 -3.64 10.24 -6.73
N PHE A 198 -4.87 9.73 -6.78
CA PHE A 198 -5.16 8.34 -7.11
C PHE A 198 -6.07 8.30 -8.35
N PRO A 199 -5.54 7.92 -9.53
CA PRO A 199 -6.36 7.74 -10.71
C PRO A 199 -7.28 6.53 -10.52
N ARG A 200 -8.53 6.67 -10.98
CA ARG A 200 -9.51 5.59 -10.92
C ARG A 200 -9.11 4.47 -11.89
N LEU A 201 -9.28 3.23 -11.43
CA LEU A 201 -9.06 2.01 -12.17
C LEU A 201 -10.35 1.56 -12.88
N GLU A 202 -10.23 1.09 -14.12
CA GLU A 202 -11.32 0.45 -14.85
C GLU A 202 -11.53 -0.97 -14.30
N SER A 203 -12.61 -1.18 -13.55
CA SER A 203 -12.71 -2.33 -12.65
C SER A 203 -12.53 -3.68 -13.34
N ASP A 204 -13.34 -3.98 -14.35
CA ASP A 204 -13.31 -5.30 -15.01
C ASP A 204 -11.95 -5.59 -15.67
N VAL A 205 -11.40 -4.57 -16.35
CA VAL A 205 -10.12 -4.66 -17.06
C VAL A 205 -8.97 -4.91 -16.08
N GLU A 206 -8.94 -4.18 -14.97
CA GLU A 206 -7.86 -4.28 -14.00
C GLU A 206 -7.97 -5.54 -13.13
N ILE A 207 -9.20 -5.97 -12.77
CA ILE A 207 -9.43 -7.25 -12.08
C ILE A 207 -8.92 -8.42 -12.93
N ASP A 208 -9.28 -8.45 -14.22
CA ASP A 208 -8.84 -9.51 -15.13
C ASP A 208 -7.33 -9.51 -15.32
N TYR A 209 -6.73 -8.33 -15.45
CA TYR A 209 -5.28 -8.19 -15.53
C TYR A 209 -4.58 -8.76 -14.28
N ILE A 210 -5.06 -8.41 -13.08
CA ILE A 210 -4.46 -8.89 -11.83
C ILE A 210 -4.61 -10.41 -11.75
N LYS A 211 -5.79 -10.97 -12.05
CA LYS A 211 -6.03 -12.42 -12.08
C LYS A 211 -5.06 -13.16 -13.00
N GLN A 212 -4.84 -12.64 -14.22
CA GLN A 212 -3.89 -13.20 -15.17
C GLN A 212 -2.46 -13.11 -14.66
N SER A 213 -2.08 -11.99 -14.03
CA SER A 213 -0.73 -11.79 -13.47
C SER A 213 -0.42 -12.67 -12.26
N MET A 214 -1.45 -13.17 -11.58
CA MET A 214 -1.34 -14.10 -10.44
C MET A 214 -1.26 -15.56 -10.86
N GLN A 215 -1.57 -15.89 -12.12
CA GLN A 215 -1.37 -17.25 -12.61
C GLN A 215 0.13 -17.51 -12.71
N PRO A 216 0.61 -18.72 -12.34
CA PRO A 216 1.98 -19.10 -12.65
C PRO A 216 2.19 -18.90 -14.15
N PRO A 217 3.38 -18.44 -14.59
CA PRO A 217 3.66 -18.27 -16.00
C PRO A 217 3.24 -19.56 -16.69
N LYS A 218 2.32 -19.44 -17.66
CA LYS A 218 1.90 -20.54 -18.52
C LYS A 218 3.22 -21.16 -18.97
N SER A 219 3.51 -22.38 -18.47
CA SER A 219 4.64 -23.13 -18.98
C SER A 219 4.47 -23.07 -20.48
N GLU A 220 5.39 -22.40 -21.19
CA GLU A 220 5.57 -22.68 -22.60
C GLU A 220 5.47 -24.19 -22.71
N GLU A 221 4.60 -24.67 -23.60
CA GLU A 221 4.55 -26.08 -23.96
C GLU A 221 5.95 -26.43 -24.45
N THR A 222 6.86 -26.75 -23.51
CA THR A 222 7.99 -27.60 -23.77
C THR A 222 7.35 -28.86 -24.28
N GLU A 223 7.46 -29.07 -25.59
CA GLU A 223 7.29 -30.36 -26.23
C GLU A 223 7.69 -31.44 -25.22
N GLU A 224 6.77 -32.37 -24.96
CA GLU A 224 7.01 -33.53 -24.12
C GLU A 224 8.30 -34.20 -24.58
N VAL A 225 9.41 -33.93 -23.91
CA VAL A 225 10.55 -34.83 -23.96
C VAL A 225 10.08 -36.04 -23.16
N GLU A 226 9.72 -37.11 -23.88
CA GLU A 226 9.42 -38.43 -23.32
C GLU A 226 10.29 -38.68 -22.09
N ALA A 227 9.65 -38.69 -20.92
CA ALA A 227 10.32 -39.04 -19.69
C ALA A 227 10.87 -40.46 -19.85
N ALA A 228 12.20 -40.60 -19.85
CA ALA A 228 12.85 -41.89 -19.77
C ALA A 228 12.20 -42.69 -18.61
N PRO A 229 11.91 -43.99 -18.81
CA PRO A 229 11.07 -44.76 -17.89
C PRO A 229 11.66 -44.67 -16.48
N SER A 230 10.90 -44.08 -15.56
CA SER A 230 11.26 -44.06 -14.15
C SER A 230 11.32 -45.51 -13.67
N LYS A 231 12.44 -45.89 -13.05
CA LYS A 231 12.57 -47.22 -12.44
C LYS A 231 11.41 -47.45 -11.46
N ALA A 232 10.95 -48.70 -11.39
CA ALA A 232 9.90 -49.09 -10.46
C ALA A 232 10.24 -48.65 -9.03
N GLN A 233 9.25 -48.11 -8.33
CA GLN A 233 9.38 -47.70 -6.93
C GLN A 233 9.79 -48.92 -6.08
N ILE A 234 10.72 -48.72 -5.15
CA ILE A 234 11.13 -49.77 -4.21
C ILE A 234 10.25 -49.73 -2.96
N ASP A 235 9.98 -50.90 -2.39
CA ASP A 235 9.29 -51.02 -1.11
C ASP A 235 10.18 -50.52 0.04
N ILE A 236 9.57 -50.09 1.14
CA ILE A 236 10.28 -49.57 2.32
C ILE A 236 11.27 -50.61 2.89
N LYS A 237 10.99 -51.90 2.76
CA LYS A 237 11.90 -52.97 3.20
C LYS A 237 13.18 -53.06 2.37
N ASP A 238 13.12 -52.65 1.11
CA ASP A 238 14.29 -52.60 0.24
C ASP A 238 15.05 -51.29 0.42
N PHE A 239 14.38 -50.20 0.79
CA PHE A 239 15.00 -48.95 1.21
C PHE A 239 15.86 -49.13 2.47
N ASP A 240 15.38 -49.89 3.45
CA ASP A 240 16.09 -50.13 4.73
C ASP A 240 17.41 -50.92 4.55
N LYS A 241 17.59 -51.60 3.40
CA LYS A 241 18.83 -52.29 3.04
C LYS A 241 19.88 -51.37 2.41
N VAL A 242 19.54 -50.12 2.10
CA VAL A 242 20.42 -49.19 1.38
C VAL A 242 21.12 -48.26 2.37
N GLU A 243 22.45 -48.24 2.34
CA GLU A 243 23.25 -47.30 3.14
C GLU A 243 23.43 -45.98 2.38
N ILE A 244 22.77 -44.91 2.83
CA ILE A 244 22.92 -43.58 2.23
C ILE A 244 24.21 -42.94 2.75
N LYS A 245 25.19 -42.73 1.86
CA LYS A 245 26.42 -42.01 2.17
C LYS A 245 26.40 -40.62 1.55
N ALA A 246 26.65 -39.61 2.38
CA ALA A 246 26.87 -38.26 1.90
C ALA A 246 28.29 -38.13 1.33
N ALA A 247 28.42 -37.46 0.18
CA ALA A 247 29.72 -37.18 -0.42
C ALA A 247 29.77 -35.73 -0.92
N THR A 248 30.95 -35.12 -0.84
CA THR A 248 31.19 -33.75 -1.30
C THR A 248 31.64 -33.76 -2.75
N ILE A 249 31.00 -32.93 -3.58
CA ILE A 249 31.39 -32.74 -4.98
C ILE A 249 32.61 -31.81 -5.01
N ILE A 250 33.70 -32.29 -5.62
CA ILE A 250 34.97 -31.55 -5.72
C ILE A 250 35.06 -30.77 -7.03
N ASP A 251 34.46 -31.29 -8.12
CA ASP A 251 34.46 -30.67 -9.43
C ASP A 251 33.22 -31.07 -10.24
N ALA A 252 32.65 -30.13 -11.00
CA ALA A 252 31.43 -30.31 -11.78
C ALA A 252 31.36 -29.32 -12.96
N GLU A 253 31.18 -29.84 -14.17
CA GLU A 253 31.09 -29.06 -15.42
C GLU A 253 29.68 -29.12 -16.02
N ASN A 254 29.23 -28.07 -16.70
CA ASN A 254 27.94 -28.10 -17.40
C ASN A 254 27.96 -29.07 -18.58
N VAL A 255 26.90 -29.84 -18.74
CA VAL A 255 26.71 -30.70 -19.91
C VAL A 255 26.37 -29.84 -21.13
N LYS A 256 27.06 -30.05 -22.25
CA LYS A 256 26.74 -29.36 -23.52
C LYS A 256 25.27 -29.58 -23.87
N LYS A 257 24.54 -28.48 -24.07
CA LYS A 257 23.09 -28.38 -24.34
C LYS A 257 22.14 -28.50 -23.14
N SER A 258 22.61 -28.41 -21.89
CA SER A 258 21.72 -28.31 -20.73
C SER A 258 22.28 -27.43 -19.63
N ASP A 259 21.57 -26.33 -19.33
CA ASP A 259 21.88 -25.43 -18.21
C ASP A 259 21.45 -26.00 -16.84
N LYS A 260 20.77 -27.16 -16.88
CA LYS A 260 20.21 -27.87 -15.72
C LYS A 260 20.92 -29.20 -15.49
N LEU A 261 22.11 -29.46 -16.03
CA LEU A 261 22.83 -30.70 -15.77
C LEU A 261 24.32 -30.44 -15.58
N LEU A 262 24.83 -30.93 -14.46
CA LEU A 262 26.25 -30.92 -14.15
C LEU A 262 26.81 -32.34 -14.28
N LYS A 263 27.90 -32.46 -15.03
CA LYS A 263 28.71 -33.68 -15.17
C LYS A 263 29.89 -33.57 -14.21
N ASN A 264 29.96 -34.52 -13.29
CA ASN A 264 31.07 -34.57 -12.35
C ASN A 264 32.26 -35.30 -12.98
N SER A 265 33.43 -34.65 -12.97
CA SER A 265 34.72 -35.24 -13.32
C SER A 265 35.12 -36.20 -12.19
N SER A 266 35.37 -37.46 -12.54
CA SER A 266 35.52 -38.57 -11.59
C SER A 266 36.53 -38.30 -10.48
N GLY A 267 36.05 -38.21 -9.23
CA GLY A 267 36.90 -38.03 -8.05
C GLY A 267 36.12 -37.93 -6.74
N PHE A 268 35.29 -38.92 -6.40
CA PHE A 268 34.71 -38.99 -5.07
C PHE A 268 35.81 -39.35 -4.05
N ARG A 269 36.21 -38.41 -3.20
CA ARG A 269 37.10 -38.73 -2.08
C ARG A 269 36.27 -39.31 -0.94
N TYR A 270 36.07 -40.62 -0.97
CA TYR A 270 35.48 -41.34 0.15
C TYR A 270 36.44 -41.29 1.34
N ARG A 271 36.00 -40.79 2.49
CA ARG A 271 36.66 -41.08 3.76
C ARG A 271 36.16 -42.46 4.18
N THR A 272 36.71 -43.52 3.57
CA THR A 272 36.32 -44.89 3.90
C THR A 272 37.49 -45.67 4.47
N THR A 273 37.23 -46.43 5.53
CA THR A 273 37.66 -47.83 5.53
C THR A 273 36.72 -48.56 4.58
N SER A 274 37.25 -48.95 3.41
CA SER A 274 36.65 -49.76 2.33
C SER A 274 35.93 -49.06 1.16
N ASN A 275 36.45 -49.38 -0.02
CA ASN A 275 36.10 -48.95 -1.37
C ASN A 275 34.73 -49.45 -1.83
N CYS A 276 33.93 -48.57 -2.43
CA CYS A 276 32.96 -48.89 -3.47
C CYS A 276 32.69 -47.62 -4.31
N VAL A 277 32.86 -47.73 -5.63
CA VAL A 277 32.69 -46.63 -6.59
C VAL A 277 31.28 -46.74 -7.20
N TRP A 278 30.48 -45.67 -7.12
CA TRP A 278 29.20 -45.56 -7.84
C TRP A 278 29.18 -44.27 -8.67
N ASN A 279 28.76 -44.37 -9.94
CA ASN A 279 28.49 -43.21 -10.80
C ASN A 279 27.06 -42.71 -10.53
N CYS A 280 26.91 -41.46 -10.10
CA CYS A 280 25.61 -40.82 -9.86
C CYS A 280 25.54 -39.50 -10.63
N THR A 281 24.47 -39.32 -11.42
CA THR A 281 24.16 -38.07 -12.15
C THR A 281 23.07 -37.33 -11.38
N ILE A 282 23.30 -36.08 -10.99
CA ILE A 282 22.39 -35.29 -10.14
C ILE A 282 21.83 -34.10 -10.94
N LEU A 283 20.51 -33.89 -10.84
CA LEU A 283 19.80 -32.71 -11.35
C LEU A 283 19.91 -31.54 -10.34
N PRO A 284 20.29 -30.32 -10.74
CA PRO A 284 20.47 -29.18 -9.86
C PRO A 284 19.13 -28.51 -9.53
N THR A 285 18.82 -28.40 -8.25
CA THR A 285 17.86 -27.43 -7.69
C THR A 285 18.61 -26.16 -7.33
N ARG A 286 18.44 -25.08 -8.12
CA ARG A 286 18.97 -23.75 -7.76
C ARG A 286 18.16 -23.18 -6.59
N ARG A 287 18.75 -23.11 -5.40
CA ARG A 287 18.39 -22.12 -4.37
C ARG A 287 19.33 -20.92 -4.56
N HIS A 288 18.82 -19.83 -5.11
CA HIS A 288 19.50 -18.54 -5.01
C HIS A 288 19.25 -17.98 -3.61
N TYR A 289 20.30 -17.94 -2.79
CA TYR A 289 20.40 -16.97 -1.71
C TYR A 289 21.12 -15.74 -2.26
N ARG A 290 20.42 -14.62 -2.31
CA ARG A 290 20.99 -13.27 -2.15
C ARG A 290 20.18 -12.58 -1.08
#